data_AF-A0A2I2G5H2-F1
#
_entry.id   AF-A0A2I2G5H2-F1
#
_cell.length_a   1.000
_cell.length_b   1.000
_cell.length_c   1.000
_cell.angle_alpha   90.00
_cell.angle_beta   90.00
_cell.angle_gamma   90.00
#
_symmetry.space_group_name_H-M   'P 1'
#
loop_
_entity.id
_entity.type
_entity.pdbx_description
1 polymer ?
#
loop_
_entity_poly.entity_id
_entity_poly.type
_entity_poly.pdbx_seq_one_letter_code
_entity_poly.pdbx_strand_id
1 'polypeptide(L)' 'MTFWSSYRSLSPKTRALFGIGVMAWASIGLWVSPQVEGAMGMVPTKEQQDDLDRKLALRVSRVDKDGDH' A
#
# COMPACT_ATOMS: atom_id res chain seq x y z
N MET A 1 -13.98 20.17 23.03
CA MET A 1 -14.55 18.93 22.47
C MET A 1 -13.48 18.26 21.64
N THR A 2 -13.31 16.95 21.75
CA THR A 2 -12.28 16.23 20.97
C THR A 2 -12.77 15.99 19.55
N PHE A 3 -11.85 15.95 18.58
CA PHE A 3 -12.17 15.67 17.17
C PHE A 3 -12.95 14.36 17.00
N TRP A 4 -12.66 13.38 17.86
CA TRP A 4 -13.35 12.09 17.92
C TRP A 4 -14.83 12.22 18.34
N SER A 5 -15.12 13.09 19.32
CA SER A 5 -16.50 13.32 19.77
C SER A 5 -17.35 13.92 18.66
N SER A 6 -16.81 14.88 17.90
CA SER A 6 -17.52 15.52 16.78
C SER A 6 -17.76 14.56 15.61
N TYR A 7 -16.83 13.65 15.34
CA TYR A 7 -17.03 12.59 14.34
C TYR A 7 -18.10 11.58 14.78
N ARG A 8 -18.11 11.22 16.06
CA ARG A 8 -19.08 10.28 16.64
C ARG A 8 -20.50 10.86 16.67
N SER A 9 -20.64 12.19 16.82
CA SER A 9 -21.95 12.87 16.83
C SER A 9 -22.58 13.03 15.44
N LEU A 10 -21.87 12.72 14.36
CA LEU A 10 -22.43 12.71 13.01
C LEU A 10 -23.42 11.57 12.80
N SER A 11 -24.41 11.79 11.93
CA SER A 11 -25.37 10.75 11.57
C SER A 11 -24.65 9.54 10.94
N PRO A 12 -25.15 8.30 11.14
CA PRO A 12 -24.52 7.10 10.61
C PRO A 12 -24.29 7.15 9.09
N LYS A 13 -25.23 7.73 8.34
CA LYS A 13 -25.14 7.91 6.88
C LYS A 13 -24.02 8.87 6.49
N THR A 14 -23.89 9.99 7.20
CA THR A 14 -22.84 11.00 6.93
C THR A 14 -21.45 10.42 7.16
N ARG A 15 -21.26 9.63 8.23
CA ARG A 15 -19.97 8.97 8.50
C ARG A 15 -19.63 7.94 7.42
N ALA A 16 -20.61 7.18 6.95
CA ALA A 16 -20.42 6.20 5.88
C ALA A 16 -20.02 6.90 4.57
N LEU A 17 -20.73 7.97 4.19
CA LEU A 17 -20.38 8.77 3.01
C LEU A 17 -18.99 9.37 3.12
N PHE A 18 -18.63 9.93 4.27
CA PHE A 18 -17.30 10.46 4.53
C PHE A 18 -16.22 9.38 4.42
N GLY A 19 -16.44 8.22 5.04
CA GLY A 19 -15.51 7.09 4.97
C GLY A 19 -15.31 6.61 3.53
N ILE A 20 -16.39 6.49 2.75
CA ILE A 20 -16.32 6.13 1.33
C ILE A 20 -15.54 7.18 0.54
N GLY A 21 -15.78 8.47 0.80
CA GLY A 21 -15.06 9.58 0.16
C GLY A 21 -13.55 9.53 0.43
N VAL A 22 -13.14 9.28 1.68
CA VAL A 22 -11.73 9.13 2.05
C VAL A 22 -11.10 7.92 1.35
N MET A 23 -11.79 6.78 1.34
CA MET A 23 -11.29 5.56 0.67
C MET A 23 -11.19 5.74 -0.84
N ALA A 24 -12.16 6.42 -1.46
CA ALA A 24 -12.12 6.74 -2.88
C ALA A 24 -10.95 7.68 -3.21
N TRP A 25 -10.73 8.72 -2.40
CA TRP A 25 -9.60 9.64 -2.57
C TRP A 25 -8.25 8.93 -2.40
N ALA A 26 -8.11 8.08 -1.38
CA ALA A 26 -6.92 7.27 -1.17
C ALA A 26 -6.66 6.32 -2.36
N SER A 27 -7.70 5.68 -2.89
CA SER A 27 -7.61 4.78 -4.04
C SER A 27 -7.14 5.51 -5.30
N ILE A 28 -7.65 6.72 -5.54
CA ILE A 28 -7.18 7.58 -6.64
C ILE A 28 -5.72 7.96 -6.44
N GLY A 29 -5.32 8.34 -5.21
CA GLY A 29 -3.92 8.64 -4.90
C GLY A 29 -2.98 7.46 -5.16
N LEU A 30 -3.38 6.25 -4.80
CA LEU A 30 -2.63 5.02 -5.08
C LEU A 30 -2.56 4.71 -6.58
N TRP A 31 -3.64 4.93 -7.34
CA TRP A 31 -3.63 4.74 -8.80
C TRP A 31 -2.78 5.77 -9.54
N VAL A 32 -2.68 6.99 -9.00
CA VAL A 32 -1.83 8.05 -9.53
C VAL A 32 -0.37 7.87 -9.12
N SER A 33 -0.07 7.14 -8.03
CA SER A 33 1.30 6.81 -7.59
C SER A 33 2.23 6.29 -8.70
N PRO A 34 1.85 5.30 -9.54
CA PRO A 34 2.71 4.84 -10.64
C PRO A 34 2.91 5.90 -11.75
N GLN A 35 1.95 6.82 -11.95
CA GLN A 35 2.14 7.95 -12.87
C GLN A 35 3.03 9.04 -12.28
N VAL A 36 3.01 9.19 -10.95
CA VAL A 36 3.89 10.10 -10.21
C VAL A 36 5.31 9.55 -10.18
N GLU A 37 5.54 8.26 -9.97
CA GLU A 37 6.85 7.62 -10.18
C GLU A 37 7.34 7.78 -11.63
N GLY A 38 6.42 7.64 -12.59
CA GLY A 38 6.56 8.02 -14.01
C GLY A 38 7.13 9.42 -14.22
N ALA A 39 6.40 10.42 -13.71
CA ALA A 39 6.71 11.83 -13.88
C ALA A 39 7.91 12.32 -13.05
N MET A 40 8.19 11.67 -11.91
CA MET A 40 9.37 11.95 -11.08
C MET A 40 10.65 11.26 -11.59
N GLY A 41 10.57 10.50 -12.69
CA GLY A 41 11.74 9.81 -13.27
C GLY A 41 12.25 8.65 -12.41
N MET A 42 11.43 8.16 -11.48
CA MET A 42 11.74 7.05 -10.56
C MET A 42 11.24 5.70 -11.10
N VAL A 43 10.90 5.62 -12.40
CA VAL A 43 10.53 4.36 -13.05
C VAL A 43 11.79 3.51 -13.17
N PRO A 44 11.84 2.32 -12.55
CA PRO A 44 12.95 1.41 -12.74
C PRO A 44 13.00 1.04 -14.23
N THR A 45 14.17 1.18 -14.84
CA THR A 45 14.38 0.76 -16.24
C THR A 45 14.08 -0.74 -16.35
N LYS A 46 13.67 -1.21 -17.54
CA LYS A 46 13.30 -2.63 -17.76
C LYS A 46 14.39 -3.60 -17.27
N GLU A 47 15.66 -3.21 -17.36
CA GLU A 47 16.80 -3.98 -16.84
C GLU A 47 16.82 -4.11 -15.32
N GLN A 48 16.37 -3.09 -14.58
CA GLN A 48 16.29 -3.15 -13.11
C GLN A 48 15.14 -4.03 -12.66
N GLN A 49 14.04 -4.10 -13.41
CA GLN A 49 12.94 -5.04 -13.14
C GLN A 49 13.39 -6.47 -13.39
N ASP A 50 14.09 -6.74 -14.49
CA ASP A 50 14.63 -8.08 -14.80
C ASP A 50 15.67 -8.55 -13.77
N ASP A 51 16.52 -7.64 -13.25
CA ASP A 51 17.47 -7.95 -12.18
C ASP A 51 16.76 -8.18 -10.84
N LEU A 52 15.68 -7.43 -10.55
CA LEU A 52 14.88 -7.62 -9.35
C LEU A 52 14.10 -8.94 -9.39
N ASP A 53 13.50 -9.28 -10.53
CA ASP A 53 12.80 -10.57 -10.73
C ASP A 53 13.77 -11.74 -10.60
N ARG A 54 14.99 -11.62 -11.12
CA ARG A 54 16.06 -12.61 -10.93
C ARG A 54 16.48 -12.74 -9.47
N LYS A 55 16.54 -11.64 -8.71
CA LYS A 55 16.87 -11.63 -7.27
C LYS A 55 15.72 -12.15 -6.41
N LEU A 56 14.48 -11.83 -6.75
CA LEU A 56 13.26 -12.30 -6.06
C LEU A 56 12.97 -13.78 -6.32
N ALA A 57 13.42 -14.32 -7.45
CA ALA A 57 13.35 -15.75 -7.76
C ALA A 57 14.27 -16.62 -6.90
N LEU A 58 15.13 -16.04 -6.05
CA LEU A 58 15.89 -16.79 -5.06
C LEU A 58 14.92 -17.40 -4.03
N ARG A 59 14.66 -18.70 -4.19
CA ARG A 59 13.85 -19.48 -3.24
C ARG A 59 14.51 -19.45 -1.86
N VAL A 60 13.92 -18.69 -0.94
CA VAL A 60 14.20 -18.80 0.48
C VAL A 60 13.66 -20.14 0.96
N SER A 61 14.53 -21.14 1.03
CA SER A 61 14.24 -22.39 1.73
C SER A 61 14.41 -22.13 3.22
N ARG A 62 13.31 -22.17 3.97
CA ARG A 62 13.35 -22.15 5.43
C ARG A 62 13.96 -23.49 5.86
N VAL A 63 15.20 -23.47 6.34
CA VAL A 63 15.78 -24.63 7.01
C VAL A 63 15.15 -24.68 8.40
N ASP A 64 14.18 -25.56 8.60
CA ASP A 64 13.75 -25.93 9.94
C ASP A 64 14.89 -26.69 10.61
N LYS A 65 15.41 -26.13 11.70
CA LYS A 65 16.44 -26.74 12.53
C LYS A 65 15.73 -27.69 13.51
N ASP A 66 15.23 -28.80 13.00
CA ASP A 66 14.74 -29.90 13.83
C ASP A 66 15.90 -30.85 14.17
N GLY A 67 16.26 -30.87 15.45
CA GLY A 67 17.00 -31.98 16.07
C GLY A 67 18.49 -31.73 16.33
N ASP A 68 18.83 -31.13 17.47
CA ASP A 68 20.03 -31.50 18.23
C ASP A 68 19.84 -31.16 19.72
N HIS A 69 19.35 -32.15 20.47
CA HIS A 69 19.35 -32.24 21.94
C HIS A 69 19.43 -33.72 22.34
#